data_AF-A0A7C4CGD3-F1
#
_entry.id   AF-A0A7C4CGD3-F1
#
_cell.length_a   1.000
_cell.length_b   1.000
_cell.length_c   1.000
_cell.angle_alpha   90.00
_cell.angle_beta   90.00
_cell.angle_gamma   90.00
#
_symmetry.space_group_name_H-M   'P 1'
#
loop_
_entity.id
_entity.type
_entity.pdbx_description
1 polymer ?
#
loop_
_entity_poly.entity_id
_entity_poly.type
_entity_poly.pdbx_seq_one_letter_code
_entity_poly.pdbx_strand_id
1 'polypeptide(L)' 'MSDKSIGAVLLMGSIIGILIYAWLMFFAPSPEVTLWTIRITLFAGVGAILIILGWIGYTLISTPPPEPITELEQ' A
#
# COMPACT_ATOMS: atom_id res chain seq x y z
N MET A 1 9.41 -0.53 -24.97
CA MET A 1 9.47 -1.64 -24.00
C MET A 1 8.13 -2.35 -24.06
N SER A 2 8.09 -3.69 -24.10
CA SER A 2 6.81 -4.41 -24.17
C SER A 2 6.22 -4.61 -22.77
N ASP A 3 4.89 -4.63 -22.67
CA ASP A 3 4.17 -4.88 -21.41
C ASP A 3 4.60 -6.21 -20.77
N LYS A 4 4.97 -7.20 -21.60
CA LYS A 4 5.51 -8.49 -21.16
C LYS A 4 6.84 -8.35 -20.41
N SER A 5 7.73 -7.44 -20.83
CA SER A 5 8.99 -7.18 -20.13
C SER A 5 8.76 -6.50 -18.78
N ILE A 6 7.83 -5.54 -18.71
CA ILE A 6 7.47 -4.85 -17.46
C ILE A 6 6.83 -5.84 -16.47
N GLY A 7 5.90 -6.67 -16.95
CA GLY A 7 5.29 -7.73 -16.15
C GLY A 7 6.31 -8.74 -15.63
N ALA A 8 7.28 -9.14 -16.44
CA ALA A 8 8.34 -10.06 -16.02
C ALA A 8 9.25 -9.46 -14.93
N VAL A 9 9.62 -8.18 -15.06
CA VAL A 9 10.42 -7.48 -14.05
C VAL A 9 9.65 -7.34 -12.73
N LEU A 10 8.37 -6.98 -12.79
CA LEU A 10 7.52 -6.88 -11.60
C LEU A 10 7.34 -8.23 -10.90
N LEU A 11 7.11 -9.30 -11.66
CA LEU A 11 6.96 -10.65 -11.12
C LEU A 11 8.25 -11.13 -10.45
N MET A 12 9.38 -10.99 -11.14
CA MET A 12 10.68 -11.42 -10.61
C MET A 12 11.09 -10.58 -9.41
N GLY A 13 10.89 -9.27 -9.46
CA GLY A 13 11.11 -8.37 -8.31
C GLY A 13 10.25 -8.73 -7.11
N SER A 14 8.98 -9.09 -7.33
CA SER A 14 8.07 -9.51 -6.26
C SER A 14 8.50 -10.83 -5.62
N ILE A 15 8.88 -11.82 -6.43
CA ILE A 15 9.39 -13.11 -5.94
C ILE A 15 10.65 -12.89 -5.10
N ILE A 16 11.60 -12.11 -5.60
CA ILE A 16 12.85 -11.79 -4.87
C ILE A 16 12.52 -11.07 -3.56
N GLY A 17 11.62 -10.09 -3.59
CA GLY A 17 11.18 -9.36 -2.40
C GLY A 17 10.56 -10.27 -1.33
N ILE A 18 9.69 -11.21 -1.73
CA ILE A 18 9.08 -12.18 -0.82
C ILE A 18 10.14 -13.08 -0.18
N LEU A 19 11.10 -13.58 -0.97
CA LEU A 19 12.17 -14.44 -0.46
C LEU A 19 13.07 -13.71 0.54
N ILE A 20 13.45 -12.45 0.23
CA ILE A 20 14.24 -11.62 1.15
C ILE A 20 13.46 -11.36 2.44
N TYR A 21 12.17 -11.01 2.34
CA TYR A 21 11.34 -10.76 3.52
C TYR A 21 11.20 -12.01 4.40
N ALA A 22 10.91 -13.17 3.80
CA ALA A 22 10.82 -14.43 4.51
C ALA A 22 12.16 -14.78 5.19
N TRP A 23 13.28 -14.56 4.52
CA TRP A 23 14.60 -14.77 5.10
C TRP A 23 14.84 -13.86 6.32
N LEU A 24 14.56 -12.56 6.21
CA LEU A 24 14.70 -11.62 7.32
C LEU A 24 13.75 -11.93 8.49
N MET A 25 12.58 -12.50 8.20
CA MET A 25 11.59 -12.82 9.23
C MET A 25 11.93 -14.10 10.00
N PHE A 26 12.43 -15.14 9.33
CA PHE A 26 12.64 -16.46 9.94
C PHE A 26 14.11 -16.83 10.20
N PHE A 27 15.04 -16.31 9.42
CA PHE A 27 16.45 -16.71 9.43
C PHE A 27 17.41 -15.54 9.74
N ALA A 28 16.90 -14.39 10.17
CA ALA A 28 17.75 -13.27 10.51
C ALA A 28 18.73 -13.63 11.65
N PRO A 29 20.02 -13.26 11.53
CA PRO A 29 21.04 -13.64 12.52
C PRO A 29 20.83 -13.03 13.91
N SER A 30 20.10 -11.92 14.00
CA SER A 30 19.84 -11.22 15.26
C SER A 30 18.34 -10.98 15.47
N PRO A 31 17.83 -11.17 16.70
CA PRO A 31 16.43 -10.91 17.03
C PRO A 31 16.00 -9.46 16.76
N GLU A 32 16.95 -8.52 16.85
CA GLU A 32 16.71 -7.11 16.60
C GLU A 32 16.32 -6.87 15.13
N VAL A 33 17.00 -7.51 14.18
CA VAL A 33 16.70 -7.35 12.76
C VAL A 33 15.29 -7.86 12.45
N THR A 34 14.91 -9.03 12.95
CA THR A 34 13.55 -9.55 12.81
C THR A 34 12.51 -8.59 13.39
N LEU A 35 12.74 -8.06 14.60
CA LEU A 35 11.82 -7.13 15.24
C LEU A 35 11.70 -5.83 14.46
N TRP A 36 12.79 -5.26 13.95
CA TRP A 36 12.75 -4.07 13.11
C TRP A 36 12.01 -4.33 11.79
N THR A 37 12.28 -5.46 11.12
CA THR A 37 11.58 -5.85 9.89
C THR A 37 10.07 -5.90 10.12
N ILE A 38 9.60 -6.57 11.17
CA ILE A 38 8.17 -6.67 11.50
C ILE A 38 7.57 -5.30 11.85
N ARG A 39 8.26 -4.48 12.66
CA ARG A 39 7.76 -3.15 13.06
C ARG A 39 7.57 -2.25 11.84
N ILE A 40 8.55 -2.24 10.93
CA ILE A 40 8.52 -1.41 9.73
C ILE A 40 7.39 -1.86 8.80
N THR A 41 7.24 -3.17 8.55
CA THR A 41 6.19 -3.66 7.65
C THR A 41 4.80 -3.47 8.24
N LEU A 42 4.63 -3.66 9.55
CA LEU A 42 3.36 -3.41 10.22
C LEU A 42 3.01 -1.92 10.19
N PHE A 43 3.97 -1.04 10.47
CA PHE A 43 3.78 0.40 10.36
C PHE A 43 3.43 0.82 8.93
N ALA A 44 4.12 0.27 7.92
CA ALA A 44 3.82 0.54 6.52
C ALA A 44 2.41 0.08 6.13
N GLY A 45 1.99 -1.11 6.58
CA GLY A 45 0.64 -1.63 6.34
C GLY A 45 -0.45 -0.75 6.96
N VAL A 46 -0.32 -0.42 8.24
CA VAL A 46 -1.27 0.47 8.94
C VAL A 46 -1.23 1.88 8.35
N GLY A 47 -0.03 2.40 8.08
CA GLY A 47 0.19 3.71 7.49
C GLY A 47 -0.46 3.84 6.11
N ALA A 48 -0.38 2.82 5.25
CA ALA A 48 -1.04 2.83 3.95
C ALA A 48 -2.57 2.96 4.09
N ILE A 49 -3.18 2.22 5.01
CA ILE A 49 -4.62 2.32 5.30
C ILE A 49 -4.98 3.71 5.81
N LEU A 50 -4.21 4.23 6.78
CA LEU A 50 -4.46 5.56 7.35
C LEU A 50 -4.25 6.69 6.32
N ILE A 51 -3.30 6.54 5.41
CA ILE A 51 -3.09 7.49 4.30
C ILE A 51 -4.31 7.48 3.38
N ILE A 52 -4.83 6.30 3.01
CA ILE A 52 -6.04 6.19 2.19
C ILE A 52 -7.23 6.83 2.90
N LEU A 53 -7.43 6.53 4.19
CA LEU A 53 -8.51 7.13 5.00
C LEU A 53 -8.36 8.64 5.13
N GLY A 54 -7.14 9.14 5.35
CA GLY A 54 -6.84 10.56 5.40
C GLY A 54 -7.12 11.25 4.07
N TRP A 55 -6.77 10.62 2.95
CA TRP A 55 -7.08 11.11 1.61
C TRP A 55 -8.59 11.17 1.37
N ILE A 56 -9.35 10.13 1.75
CA ILE A 56 -10.81 10.14 1.66
C ILE A 56 -11.38 11.30 2.49
N GLY A 57 -10.96 11.45 3.74
CA GLY A 57 -11.38 12.57 4.60
C GLY A 57 -11.07 13.94 3.98
N TYR A 58 -9.88 14.10 3.40
CA TYR A 58 -9.49 15.30 2.67
C TYR A 58 -10.44 15.58 1.49
N THR A 59 -10.74 14.56 0.67
CA THR A 59 -11.63 14.72 -0.48
C THR A 59 -13.04 15.15 -0.05
N LEU A 60 -13.58 14.58 1.02
CA LEU A 60 -14.93 14.92 1.54
C LEU A 60 -15.04 16.37 2.01
N ILE A 61 -13.98 16.91 2.63
CA ILE A 61 -13.95 18.32 3.06
C ILE A 61 -13.81 19.24 1.83
N SER A 62 -13.12 18.77 0.78
CA SER A 62 -12.87 19.55 -0.43
C SER A 62 -14.00 19.52 -1.46
N THR A 63 -14.98 18.61 -1.34
CA THR A 63 -16.13 18.53 -2.25
C THR A 63 -17.33 19.28 -1.67
N PRO A 64 -17.89 20.28 -2.37
CA PRO A 64 -19.19 20.85 -2.03
C PRO A 64 -20.26 19.74 -2.02
N PRO A 65 -21.27 19.80 -1.13
CA PRO A 65 -22.36 18.83 -1.10
C PRO A 65 -22.96 18.68 -2.51
N PRO A 66 -23.19 17.46 -3.00
CA PRO A 66 -23.80 17.24 -4.31
C PRO A 66 -25.10 18.03 -4.40
N GLU A 67 -25.29 18.77 -5.49
CA GLU A 67 -26.53 19.50 -5.72
C GLU A 67 -27.72 18.50 -5.70
N PRO A 68 -28.80 18.80 -4.95
CA PRO A 68 -29.98 17.94 -4.91
C PRO A 68 -30.53 17.72 -6.31
N ILE A 69 -30.89 16.47 -6.60
CA ILE A 69 -31.38 15.95 -7.90
C ILE A 69 -32.66 16.64 -8.43
N THR A 70 -33.20 17.60 -7.68
CA THR A 70 -34.43 18.37 -7.95
C THR A 70 -34.43 19.09 -9.30
N GLU A 71 -33.25 19.44 -9.84
CA GLU A 71 -33.10 20.16 -11.12
C GLU A 71 -33.09 19.22 -12.35
N LEU A 72 -32.98 17.91 -12.16
CA LEU A 72 -32.96 16.91 -13.26
C LEU A 72 -34.33 16.27 -13.51
N GLU A 73 -35.36 16.67 -12.76
CA GLU A 73 -36.75 16.21 -12.91
C GLU A 73 -37.67 17.24 -13.62
N GLN A 74 -37.10 18.30 -14.23
CA GLN A 74 -37.84 19.30 -15.02
C GLN A 74 -37.66 19.14 -16.53
#